data_AF-A0A7K4H8S6-F1
#
_entry.id   AF-A0A7K4H8S6-F1
#
_cell.length_a   1.000
_cell.length_b   1.000
_cell.length_c   1.000
_cell.angle_alpha   90.00
_cell.angle_beta   90.00
_cell.angle_gamma   90.00
#
_symmetry.space_group_name_H-M   'P 1'
#
loop_
_entity.id
_entity.type
_entity.pdbx_description
1 polymer ?
#
loop_
_entity_poly.entity_id
_entity_poly.type
_entity_poly.pdbx_seq_one_letter_code
_entity_poly.pdbx_strand_id
1 'polypeptide(L)'
;MRPSRVFRLIFRIFIFLLIISITLVSILGGLSAVLILTTPDTIGLDTDNADFDLQINNSTFEVEDFSFTLPFNLTNSGFFDLENLELLINLNLNYSHVDDPVPGVNTTRQVQIFTKYQNFGNIPKGTTGTFTFTGDLSNFNLGVLPNFTSEVDWYRGPPAIEFFADIIISLDYSIGLHTLRIGILDLQLGGLP
;
A
#
# COMPACT_ATOMS: atom_id res chain seq x y z
N MET A 1 50.71 -3.99 36.97
CA MET A 1 49.24 -4.01 36.88
C MET A 1 48.77 -5.44 36.62
N ARG A 2 47.72 -5.94 37.29
CA ARG A 2 47.25 -7.33 37.07
C ARG A 2 46.60 -7.44 35.66
N PRO A 3 47.00 -8.40 34.81
CA PRO A 3 46.49 -8.54 33.44
C PRO A 3 44.95 -8.60 33.35
N SER A 4 44.30 -9.19 34.36
CA SER A 4 42.83 -9.28 34.45
C SER A 4 42.13 -7.91 34.53
N ARG A 5 42.78 -6.88 35.08
CA ARG A 5 42.22 -5.51 35.12
C ARG A 5 42.24 -4.84 33.74
N VAL A 6 43.31 -5.07 32.98
CA VAL A 6 43.46 -4.55 31.62
C VAL A 6 42.46 -5.23 30.68
N PHE A 7 42.31 -6.56 30.80
CA PHE A 7 41.36 -7.31 29.98
C PHE A 7 39.90 -6.88 30.23
N ARG A 8 39.53 -6.67 31.50
CA ARG A 8 38.20 -6.15 31.87
C ARG A 8 37.94 -4.74 31.33
N LEU A 9 38.98 -3.89 31.29
CA LEU A 9 38.88 -2.54 30.72
C LEU A 9 38.64 -2.60 29.20
N ILE A 10 39.42 -3.41 28.48
CA ILE A 10 39.28 -3.60 27.03
C ILE A 10 37.87 -4.08 26.71
N PHE A 11 37.36 -5.08 27.45
CA PHE A 11 36.02 -5.61 27.23
C PHE A 11 34.92 -4.56 27.47
N ARG A 12 35.08 -3.70 28.49
CA ARG A 12 34.16 -2.58 28.74
C ARG A 12 34.18 -1.55 27.61
N ILE A 13 35.36 -1.21 27.09
CA ILE A 13 35.49 -0.29 25.96
C ILE A 13 34.81 -0.89 24.73
N PHE A 14 35.00 -2.18 24.46
CA PHE A 14 34.39 -2.86 23.32
C PHE A 14 32.86 -2.88 23.42
N ILE A 15 32.31 -3.25 24.58
CA ILE A 15 30.86 -3.21 24.82
C ILE A 15 30.32 -1.78 24.68
N PHE A 16 31.05 -0.79 25.20
CA PHE A 16 30.63 0.61 25.10
C PHE A 16 30.59 1.10 23.64
N LEU A 17 31.60 0.77 22.84
CA LEU A 17 31.61 1.07 21.40
C LEU A 17 30.48 0.36 20.66
N LEU A 18 30.18 -0.88 21.03
CA LEU A 18 29.07 -1.64 20.44
C LEU A 18 27.72 -0.98 20.76
N ILE A 19 27.49 -0.59 22.01
CA ILE A 19 26.25 0.10 22.43
C ILE A 19 26.10 1.43 21.71
N ILE A 20 27.17 2.23 21.62
CA ILE A 20 27.14 3.49 20.87
C ILE A 20 26.80 3.24 19.41
N SER A 21 27.42 2.24 18.77
CA SER A 21 27.20 1.94 17.37
C SER A 21 25.75 1.53 17.10
N ILE A 22 25.19 0.64 17.93
CA ILE A 22 23.79 0.21 17.80
C ILE A 22 22.85 1.40 18.03
N THR A 23 23.13 2.22 19.04
CA THR A 23 22.29 3.40 19.37
C THR A 23 22.31 4.42 18.22
N LEU A 24 23.48 4.67 17.64
CA LEU A 24 23.63 5.58 16.50
C LEU A 24 22.91 5.05 15.26
N VAL A 25 23.02 3.75 14.98
CA VAL A 25 22.29 3.11 13.88
C VAL A 25 20.78 3.23 14.07
N SER A 26 20.26 2.98 15.28
CA SER A 26 18.83 3.13 15.58
C SER A 26 18.34 4.57 15.43
N ILE A 27 19.13 5.56 15.90
CA ILE A 27 18.77 6.98 15.76
C ILE A 27 18.74 7.38 14.28
N LEU A 28 19.75 6.98 13.50
CA LEU A 28 19.81 7.27 12.07
C LEU A 28 18.70 6.54 11.29
N GLY A 29 18.34 5.34 11.70
CA GLY A 29 17.24 4.58 11.11
C GLY A 29 15.90 5.28 11.32
N GLY A 30 15.62 5.68 12.56
CA GLY A 30 14.44 6.49 12.88
C GLY A 30 14.41 7.83 12.14
N LEU A 31 15.54 8.53 12.06
CA LEU A 31 15.63 9.80 11.34
C LEU A 31 15.46 9.62 9.83
N SER A 32 15.90 8.49 9.26
CA SER A 32 15.65 8.15 7.86
C SER A 32 14.16 7.99 7.56
N ALA A 33 13.41 7.33 8.45
CA ALA A 33 11.95 7.19 8.32
C ALA A 33 11.24 8.54 8.36
N VAL A 34 11.66 9.41 9.29
CA VAL A 34 11.11 10.77 9.38
C VAL A 34 11.42 11.54 8.10
N LEU A 35 12.66 11.51 7.61
CA LEU A 35 13.05 12.23 6.39
C LEU A 35 12.23 11.83 5.18
N ILE A 36 11.90 10.54 5.03
CA ILE A 36 11.06 10.08 3.91
C ILE A 36 9.65 10.64 3.99
N LEU A 37 9.11 10.80 5.21
CA LEU A 37 7.76 11.32 5.43
C LEU A 37 7.68 12.85 5.42
N THR A 38 8.73 13.54 5.87
CA THR A 38 8.70 15.00 6.04
C THR A 38 9.23 15.77 4.84
N THR A 39 10.04 15.13 4.00
CA THR A 39 10.58 15.81 2.82
C THR A 39 9.48 15.88 1.75
N PRO A 40 9.14 17.06 1.23
CA PRO A 40 8.20 17.16 0.12
C PRO A 40 8.73 16.40 -1.10
N ASP A 41 7.83 15.86 -1.91
CA ASP A 41 8.13 15.12 -3.16
C ASP A 41 8.89 13.80 -2.98
N THR A 42 8.90 13.25 -1.76
CA THR A 42 9.53 11.96 -1.52
C THR A 42 8.71 10.81 -2.08
N ILE A 43 7.39 10.90 -1.99
CA ILE A 43 6.44 9.96 -2.60
C ILE A 43 5.63 10.76 -3.62
N GLY A 44 5.95 10.58 -4.90
CA GLY A 44 5.21 11.18 -6.00
C GLY A 44 4.28 10.15 -6.63
N LEU A 45 2.98 10.32 -6.47
CA LEU A 45 1.99 9.57 -7.25
C LEU A 45 1.67 10.39 -8.49
N ASP A 46 1.86 9.81 -9.66
CA ASP A 46 1.49 10.45 -10.92
C ASP A 46 0.07 10.02 -11.28
N THR A 47 -0.90 10.74 -10.70
CA THR A 47 -2.33 10.49 -10.89
C THR A 47 -2.80 10.86 -12.30
N ASP A 48 -2.08 11.75 -13.00
CA ASP A 48 -2.46 12.21 -14.34
C ASP A 48 -2.20 11.12 -15.39
N ASN A 49 -1.24 10.23 -15.12
CA ASN A 49 -0.92 9.08 -15.95
C ASN A 49 -1.43 7.75 -15.35
N ALA A 50 -2.22 7.80 -14.28
CA ALA A 50 -2.87 6.62 -13.74
C ALA A 50 -4.02 6.20 -14.68
N ASP A 51 -4.04 4.93 -15.08
CA ASP A 51 -5.05 4.38 -15.97
C ASP A 51 -5.84 3.28 -15.24
N PHE A 52 -7.16 3.32 -15.37
CA PHE A 52 -8.09 2.35 -14.83
C PHE A 52 -9.12 2.06 -15.91
N ASP A 53 -9.03 0.87 -16.49
CA ASP A 53 -10.01 0.38 -17.46
C ASP A 53 -10.73 -0.84 -16.88
N LEU A 54 -12.06 -0.76 -16.89
CA LEU A 54 -12.95 -1.83 -16.47
C LEU A 54 -14.03 -1.99 -17.53
N GLN A 55 -13.95 -3.07 -18.29
CA GLN A 55 -14.91 -3.39 -19.33
C GLN A 55 -15.90 -4.42 -18.82
N ILE A 56 -17.18 -4.03 -18.78
CA ILE A 56 -18.29 -4.89 -18.34
C ILE A 56 -19.14 -5.21 -19.58
N ASN A 57 -19.42 -6.50 -19.79
CA ASN A 57 -20.35 -6.91 -20.83
C ASN A 57 -21.77 -6.49 -20.42
N ASN A 58 -22.39 -5.59 -21.18
CA ASN A 58 -23.74 -5.10 -20.89
C ASN A 58 -24.85 -6.17 -20.98
N SER A 59 -24.57 -7.33 -21.58
CA SER A 59 -25.54 -8.43 -21.76
C SER A 59 -25.43 -9.49 -20.67
N THR A 60 -24.21 -9.80 -20.20
CA THR A 60 -23.97 -10.80 -19.14
C THR A 60 -23.69 -10.18 -17.77
N PHE A 61 -23.43 -8.86 -17.72
CA PHE A 61 -22.99 -8.13 -16.53
C PHE A 61 -21.72 -8.70 -15.90
N GLU A 62 -20.90 -9.38 -16.69
CA GLU A 62 -19.59 -9.92 -16.30
C GLU A 62 -18.47 -8.96 -16.73
N VAL A 63 -17.36 -8.97 -15.99
CA VAL A 63 -16.16 -8.20 -16.37
C VAL A 63 -15.41 -8.97 -17.46
N GLU A 64 -15.28 -8.35 -18.63
CA GLU A 64 -14.57 -8.93 -19.78
C GLU A 64 -13.09 -8.60 -19.76
N ASP A 65 -12.75 -7.37 -19.36
CA ASP A 65 -11.38 -6.89 -19.28
C ASP A 65 -11.21 -5.96 -18.08
N PHE A 66 -10.01 -6.02 -17.51
CA PHE A 66 -9.61 -5.16 -16.42
C PHE A 66 -8.12 -4.87 -16.56
N SER A 67 -7.79 -3.57 -16.60
CA SER A 67 -6.41 -3.13 -16.53
C SER A 67 -6.28 -1.94 -15.59
N PHE A 68 -5.22 -1.95 -14.79
CA PHE A 68 -4.93 -0.88 -13.86
C PHE A 68 -3.45 -0.57 -13.91
N THR A 69 -3.08 0.69 -14.14
CA THR A 69 -1.70 1.14 -14.17
C THR A 69 -1.54 2.37 -13.30
N LEU A 70 -0.60 2.33 -12.36
CA LEU A 70 -0.29 3.45 -11.49
C LEU A 70 1.22 3.72 -11.51
N PRO A 71 1.66 4.77 -12.24
CA PRO A 71 3.04 5.23 -12.16
C PRO A 71 3.28 5.97 -10.84
N PHE A 72 4.42 5.68 -10.20
CA PHE A 72 4.83 6.36 -8.97
C PHE A 72 6.34 6.47 -8.85
N ASN A 73 6.77 7.49 -8.14
CA ASN A 73 8.16 7.79 -7.83
C ASN A 73 8.38 7.77 -6.32
N LEU A 74 9.47 7.13 -5.89
CA LEU A 74 9.88 7.12 -4.50
C LEU A 74 11.34 7.58 -4.40
N THR A 75 11.58 8.66 -3.68
CA THR A 75 12.93 9.19 -3.41
C THR A 75 13.42 8.68 -2.07
N ASN A 76 14.59 8.05 -2.01
CA ASN A 76 15.20 7.68 -0.74
C ASN A 76 16.00 8.86 -0.17
N SER A 77 15.36 9.69 0.66
CA SER A 77 16.01 10.79 1.39
C SER A 77 16.71 10.34 2.69
N GLY A 78 16.67 9.04 3.01
CA GLY A 78 17.26 8.46 4.21
C GLY A 78 18.78 8.25 4.15
N PHE A 79 19.36 7.82 5.28
CA PHE A 79 20.80 7.53 5.40
C PHE A 79 21.17 6.10 4.97
N PHE A 80 20.17 5.22 4.86
CA PHE A 80 20.32 3.82 4.51
C PHE A 80 19.57 3.52 3.22
N ASP A 81 19.97 2.44 2.55
CA ASP A 81 19.27 1.95 1.37
C ASP A 81 17.90 1.40 1.78
N LEU A 82 16.90 1.57 0.91
CA LEU A 82 15.60 0.93 1.06
C LEU A 82 15.67 -0.41 0.33
N GLU A 83 15.19 -1.46 0.98
CA GLU A 83 15.11 -2.81 0.48
C GLU A 83 13.66 -3.27 0.50
N ASN A 84 13.34 -4.25 -0.37
CA ASN A 84 12.01 -4.86 -0.42
C ASN A 84 10.88 -3.83 -0.54
N LEU A 85 11.02 -2.87 -1.45
CA LEU A 85 9.92 -1.94 -1.75
C LEU A 85 8.75 -2.74 -2.32
N GLU A 86 7.61 -2.59 -1.69
CA GLU A 86 6.40 -3.32 -1.99
C GLU A 86 5.21 -2.37 -2.01
N LEU A 87 4.33 -2.58 -2.99
CA LEU A 87 3.05 -1.91 -3.07
C LEU A 87 1.93 -2.96 -3.09
N LEU A 88 0.98 -2.79 -2.19
CA LEU A 88 -0.26 -3.53 -2.14
C LEU A 88 -1.41 -2.56 -2.46
N ILE A 89 -2.20 -2.89 -3.47
CA ILE A 89 -3.43 -2.17 -3.80
C ILE A 89 -4.60 -3.13 -3.69
N ASN A 90 -5.58 -2.74 -2.87
CA ASN A 90 -6.87 -3.39 -2.77
C ASN A 90 -7.93 -2.43 -3.29
N LEU A 91 -8.85 -2.92 -4.12
CA LEU A 91 -10.05 -2.19 -4.47
C LEU A 91 -11.26 -2.90 -3.89
N ASN A 92 -12.08 -2.14 -3.19
CA ASN A 92 -13.30 -2.58 -2.55
C ASN A 92 -14.48 -1.87 -3.22
N LEU A 93 -15.57 -2.61 -3.41
CA LEU A 93 -16.84 -2.12 -3.92
C LEU A 93 -17.84 -2.18 -2.78
N ASN A 94 -18.38 -1.03 -2.42
CA ASN A 94 -19.51 -0.92 -1.50
C ASN A 94 -20.78 -0.75 -2.32
N TYR A 95 -21.82 -1.51 -2.00
CA TYR A 95 -23.10 -1.38 -2.67
C TYR A 95 -24.25 -1.57 -1.71
N SER A 96 -25.39 -0.96 -2.02
CA SER A 96 -26.62 -1.19 -1.27
C SER A 96 -27.26 -2.48 -1.73
N HIS A 97 -27.35 -3.46 -0.83
CA HIS A 97 -27.92 -4.76 -1.15
C HIS A 97 -29.43 -4.80 -0.90
N VAL A 98 -30.17 -5.41 -1.84
CA VAL A 98 -31.60 -5.69 -1.69
C VAL A 98 -31.77 -6.98 -0.88
N ASP A 99 -32.08 -6.87 0.42
CA ASP A 99 -32.39 -8.04 1.26
C ASP A 99 -33.87 -8.44 1.10
N ASP A 100 -34.15 -9.39 0.18
CA ASP A 100 -35.46 -10.02 0.04
C ASP A 100 -35.70 -10.99 1.23
N PRO A 101 -36.84 -10.97 1.97
CA PRO A 101 -38.19 -10.54 1.59
C PRO A 101 -38.74 -9.32 2.37
N VAL A 102 -37.91 -8.44 2.94
CA VAL A 102 -38.37 -7.28 3.71
C VAL A 102 -38.03 -5.99 2.98
N PRO A 103 -38.95 -5.43 2.16
CA PRO A 103 -38.78 -4.13 1.55
C PRO A 103 -38.50 -3.08 2.63
N GLY A 104 -37.32 -2.43 2.57
CA GLY A 104 -36.94 -1.35 3.49
C GLY A 104 -35.86 -1.69 4.54
N VAL A 105 -35.33 -2.92 4.56
CA VAL A 105 -34.11 -3.27 5.32
C VAL A 105 -32.95 -3.43 4.34
N ASN A 106 -32.42 -2.32 3.85
CA ASN A 106 -31.27 -2.36 2.93
C ASN A 106 -29.97 -2.34 3.73
N THR A 107 -29.10 -3.33 3.52
CA THR A 107 -27.76 -3.37 4.13
C THR A 107 -26.70 -2.90 3.12
N THR A 108 -25.76 -2.06 3.56
CA THR A 108 -24.56 -1.79 2.75
C THR A 108 -23.64 -3.00 2.84
N ARG A 109 -23.28 -3.60 1.70
CA ARG A 109 -22.30 -4.68 1.61
C ARG A 109 -21.02 -4.17 0.96
N GLN A 110 -19.89 -4.66 1.45
CA GLN A 110 -18.57 -4.39 0.89
C GLN A 110 -17.98 -5.68 0.36
N VAL A 111 -17.46 -5.65 -0.86
CA VAL A 111 -16.78 -6.77 -1.50
C VAL A 111 -15.43 -6.33 -2.06
N GLN A 112 -14.40 -7.15 -1.87
CA GLN A 112 -13.06 -6.86 -2.39
C GLN A 112 -12.95 -7.37 -3.82
N ILE A 113 -12.89 -6.46 -4.78
CA ILE A 113 -12.93 -6.77 -6.22
C ILE A 113 -11.55 -6.89 -6.85
N PHE A 114 -10.52 -6.32 -6.23
CA PHE A 114 -9.14 -6.40 -6.73
C PHE A 114 -8.17 -6.49 -5.56
N THR A 115 -7.12 -7.29 -5.73
CA THR A 115 -6.00 -7.35 -4.79
C THR A 115 -4.74 -7.71 -5.54
N LYS A 116 -3.74 -6.84 -5.47
CA LYS A 116 -2.43 -7.17 -6.01
C LYS A 116 -1.33 -6.60 -5.14
N TYR A 117 -0.35 -7.45 -4.93
CA TYR A 117 0.94 -7.13 -4.35
C TYR A 117 1.99 -7.13 -5.47
N GLN A 118 2.87 -6.13 -5.48
CA GLN A 118 4.00 -6.06 -6.39
C GLN A 118 5.25 -5.58 -5.66
N ASN A 119 6.36 -6.30 -5.86
CA ASN A 119 7.67 -5.96 -5.33
C ASN A 119 8.49 -5.24 -6.42
N PHE A 120 9.15 -4.15 -6.02
CA PHE A 120 9.93 -3.26 -6.89
C PHE A 120 11.43 -3.27 -6.58
N GLY A 121 11.86 -4.06 -5.59
CA GLY A 121 13.25 -4.22 -5.21
C GLY A 121 13.77 -3.10 -4.31
N ASN A 122 15.01 -2.65 -4.58
CA ASN A 122 15.75 -1.81 -3.66
C ASN A 122 15.97 -0.41 -4.24
N ILE A 123 16.00 0.61 -3.38
CA ILE A 123 16.34 1.99 -3.73
C ILE A 123 17.57 2.43 -2.93
N PRO A 124 18.74 2.61 -3.59
CA PRO A 124 19.93 3.15 -2.94
C PRO A 124 19.68 4.51 -2.30
N LYS A 125 20.41 4.80 -1.23
CA LYS A 125 20.34 6.10 -0.54
C LYS A 125 20.57 7.28 -1.49
N GLY A 126 19.77 8.33 -1.34
CA GLY A 126 19.86 9.56 -2.12
C GLY A 126 19.41 9.41 -3.58
N THR A 127 18.79 8.30 -3.96
CA THR A 127 18.29 8.06 -5.32
C THR A 127 16.77 8.03 -5.38
N THR A 128 16.22 8.33 -6.56
CA THR A 128 14.79 8.22 -6.85
C THR A 128 14.57 6.99 -7.71
N GLY A 129 13.69 6.11 -7.26
CA GLY A 129 13.16 5.02 -8.07
C GLY A 129 11.86 5.46 -8.76
N THR A 130 11.74 5.15 -10.04
CA THR A 130 10.53 5.35 -10.85
C THR A 130 9.97 3.98 -11.18
N PHE A 131 8.71 3.77 -10.82
CA PHE A 131 8.06 2.47 -10.89
C PHE A 131 6.68 2.58 -11.51
N THR A 132 6.19 1.44 -11.98
CA THR A 132 4.84 1.31 -12.53
C THR A 132 4.19 0.09 -11.91
N PHE A 133 3.16 0.32 -11.11
CA PHE A 133 2.28 -0.74 -10.66
C PHE A 133 1.34 -1.09 -11.80
N THR A 134 1.16 -2.38 -12.05
CA THR A 134 0.26 -2.86 -13.10
C THR A 134 -0.63 -3.94 -12.52
N GLY A 135 -1.91 -3.94 -12.86
CA GLY A 135 -2.91 -4.95 -12.51
C GLY A 135 -3.64 -5.38 -13.77
N ASP A 136 -4.02 -6.66 -13.82
CA ASP A 136 -4.80 -7.22 -14.92
C ASP A 136 -5.97 -8.05 -14.38
N LEU A 137 -6.79 -8.58 -15.28
CA LEU A 137 -7.95 -9.40 -14.96
C LEU A 137 -7.63 -10.60 -14.05
N SER A 138 -6.40 -11.13 -14.06
CA SER A 138 -6.01 -12.24 -13.17
C SER A 138 -5.96 -11.85 -11.69
N ASN A 139 -5.83 -10.55 -11.40
CA ASN A 139 -5.83 -9.98 -10.06
C ASN A 139 -7.23 -9.51 -9.63
N PHE A 140 -8.20 -9.56 -10.53
CA PHE A 140 -9.58 -9.19 -10.29
C PHE A 140 -10.37 -10.40 -9.79
N ASN A 141 -11.19 -10.20 -8.76
CA ASN A 141 -12.01 -11.25 -8.19
C ASN A 141 -13.37 -11.29 -8.91
N LEU A 142 -13.44 -12.07 -9.99
CA LEU A 142 -14.62 -12.15 -10.84
C LEU A 142 -15.87 -12.71 -10.14
N GLY A 143 -15.71 -13.52 -9.10
CA GLY A 143 -16.82 -14.23 -8.44
C GLY A 143 -17.52 -13.47 -7.31
N VAL A 144 -17.09 -12.25 -6.99
CA VAL A 144 -17.61 -11.46 -5.85
C VAL A 144 -18.37 -10.21 -6.27
N LEU A 145 -18.45 -9.93 -7.57
CA LEU A 145 -19.28 -8.81 -8.04
C LEU A 145 -20.75 -9.11 -7.80
N PRO A 146 -21.52 -8.14 -7.29
CA PRO A 146 -22.95 -8.32 -7.13
C PRO A 146 -23.63 -8.42 -8.48
N ASN A 147 -24.76 -9.12 -8.53
CA ASN A 147 -25.63 -9.01 -9.69
C ASN A 147 -26.26 -7.62 -9.70
N PHE A 148 -25.76 -6.75 -10.58
CA PHE A 148 -26.23 -5.38 -10.75
C PHE A 148 -27.74 -5.27 -11.04
N THR A 149 -28.41 -6.32 -11.50
CA THR A 149 -29.86 -6.27 -11.80
C THR A 149 -30.76 -6.65 -10.64
N SER A 150 -30.31 -7.52 -9.74
CA SER A 150 -31.16 -8.12 -8.70
C SER A 150 -30.68 -7.88 -7.28
N GLU A 151 -29.38 -7.64 -7.09
CA GLU A 151 -28.77 -7.52 -5.76
C GLU A 151 -28.49 -6.07 -5.37
N VAL A 152 -28.36 -5.16 -6.35
CA VAL A 152 -28.08 -3.73 -6.10
C VAL A 152 -29.38 -2.93 -6.04
N ASP A 153 -29.57 -2.18 -4.97
CA ASP A 153 -30.66 -1.22 -4.84
C ASP A 153 -30.29 0.13 -5.47
N TRP A 154 -30.71 0.33 -6.71
CA TRP A 154 -30.55 1.58 -7.45
C TRP A 154 -31.49 2.71 -7.02
N TYR A 155 -32.45 2.44 -6.13
CA TYR A 155 -33.41 3.45 -5.65
C TYR A 155 -32.95 4.14 -4.37
N ARG A 156 -31.95 3.58 -3.68
CA ARG A 156 -31.27 4.28 -2.59
C ARG A 156 -30.40 5.37 -3.22
N GLY A 157 -30.57 6.61 -2.74
CA GLY A 157 -29.99 7.80 -3.36
C GLY A 157 -28.49 7.68 -3.71
N PRO A 158 -28.03 8.44 -4.71
CA PRO A 158 -26.71 8.26 -5.28
C PRO A 158 -25.59 8.53 -4.26
N PRO A 159 -24.49 7.77 -4.30
CA PRO A 159 -24.22 6.67 -5.22
C PRO A 159 -24.76 5.30 -4.73
N ALA A 160 -25.37 4.51 -5.62
CA ALA A 160 -25.82 3.14 -5.32
C ALA A 160 -24.63 2.16 -5.15
N ILE A 161 -23.52 2.46 -5.82
CA ILE A 161 -22.26 1.72 -5.77
C ILE A 161 -21.11 2.71 -5.55
N GLU A 162 -20.22 2.42 -4.61
CA GLU A 162 -19.05 3.20 -4.28
C GLU A 162 -17.79 2.35 -4.41
N PHE A 163 -16.71 2.94 -4.92
CA PHE A 163 -15.41 2.31 -5.02
C PHE A 163 -14.45 2.92 -4.00
N PHE A 164 -13.80 2.05 -3.24
CA PHE A 164 -12.79 2.40 -2.25
C PHE A 164 -11.48 1.71 -2.58
N ALA A 165 -10.36 2.38 -2.30
CA ALA A 165 -9.03 1.83 -2.48
C ALA A 165 -8.24 1.87 -1.18
N ASP A 166 -7.56 0.75 -0.89
CA ASP A 166 -6.50 0.72 0.10
C ASP A 166 -5.16 0.62 -0.64
N ILE A 167 -4.28 1.59 -0.41
CA ILE A 167 -2.95 1.65 -1.00
C ILE A 167 -1.95 1.56 0.13
N ILE A 168 -1.16 0.49 0.15
CA ILE A 168 -0.20 0.19 1.22
C ILE A 168 1.19 0.04 0.59
N ILE A 169 2.10 0.90 1.00
CA ILE A 169 3.53 0.84 0.67
C ILE A 169 4.26 0.24 1.87
N SER A 170 5.04 -0.82 1.66
CA SER A 170 5.99 -1.35 2.63
C SER A 170 7.42 -1.30 2.10
N LEU A 171 8.36 -1.03 2.99
CA LEU A 171 9.79 -1.06 2.69
C LEU A 171 10.58 -1.36 3.95
N ASP A 172 11.76 -1.95 3.77
CA ASP A 172 12.73 -2.23 4.82
C ASP A 172 13.95 -1.33 4.66
N TYR A 173 14.60 -0.94 5.76
CA TYR A 173 15.92 -0.34 5.69
C TYR A 173 16.99 -1.43 5.67
N SER A 174 18.04 -1.29 4.87
CA SER A 174 19.11 -2.30 4.66
C SER A 174 19.84 -2.79 5.91
N ILE A 175 19.69 -2.09 7.02
CA ILE A 175 20.16 -2.54 8.34
C ILE A 175 19.26 -3.61 8.98
N GLY A 176 18.13 -3.96 8.36
CA GLY A 176 17.17 -4.99 8.80
C GLY A 176 16.47 -4.70 10.12
N LEU A 177 16.64 -3.50 10.68
CA LEU A 177 16.18 -3.13 12.01
C LEU A 177 14.82 -2.40 12.00
N HIS A 178 14.42 -1.87 10.85
CA HIS A 178 13.23 -1.03 10.73
C HIS A 178 12.51 -1.32 9.41
N THR A 179 11.21 -1.60 9.53
CA THR A 179 10.25 -1.66 8.41
C THR A 179 9.38 -0.41 8.49
N LEU A 180 9.26 0.30 7.38
CA LEU A 180 8.32 1.41 7.23
C LEU A 180 7.12 0.91 6.42
N ARG A 181 5.93 1.10 6.97
CA ARG A 181 4.67 0.79 6.30
C ARG A 181 3.79 2.03 6.32
N ILE A 182 3.42 2.50 5.14
CA ILE A 182 2.58 3.67 4.93
C ILE A 182 1.33 3.19 4.19
N GLY A 183 0.16 3.59 4.67
CA GLY A 183 -1.11 3.19 4.07
C GLY A 183 -2.05 4.36 3.94
N ILE A 184 -2.72 4.45 2.79
CA ILE A 184 -3.95 5.19 2.62
C ILE A 184 -5.06 4.14 2.63
N LEU A 185 -6.01 4.26 3.55
CA LEU A 185 -7.12 3.32 3.70
C LEU A 185 -8.42 4.03 3.33
N ASP A 186 -9.35 3.27 2.78
CA ASP A 186 -10.70 3.74 2.41
C ASP A 186 -10.70 5.00 1.53
N LEU A 187 -9.75 5.09 0.57
CA LEU A 187 -9.73 6.18 -0.40
C LEU A 187 -10.92 6.04 -1.35
N GLN A 188 -11.91 6.93 -1.24
CA GLN A 188 -13.04 6.96 -2.17
C GLN A 188 -12.56 7.35 -3.58
N LEU A 189 -12.68 6.43 -4.54
CA LEU A 189 -12.30 6.66 -5.94
C LEU A 189 -13.45 7.24 -6.76
N GLY A 190 -14.70 6.96 -6.36
CA GLY A 190 -15.89 7.39 -7.07
C GLY A 190 -17.08 6.49 -6.79
N GLY A 191 -18.16 6.69 -7.53
CA GLY A 191 -19.36 5.86 -7.43
C GLY A 191 -20.23 5.93 -8.67
N LEU A 192 -21.06 4.91 -8.85
CA LEU A 192 -22.10 4.89 -9.86
C LEU A 192 -23.41 5.42 -9.25
N PRO A 193 -24.14 6.27 -9.99
CA PRO A 193 -25.41 6.82 -9.55
C PRO A 193 -26.47 5.74 -9.33
#